data_AF-A0A1Y3X4N8-F1
#
_entry.id   AF-A0A1Y3X4N8-F1
#
_cell.length_a   1.000
_cell.length_b   1.000
_cell.length_c   1.000
_cell.angle_alpha   90.00
_cell.angle_beta   90.00
_cell.angle_gamma   90.00
#
_symmetry.space_group_name_H-M   'P 1'
#
loop_
_entity.id
_entity.type
_entity.pdbx_description
1 polymer ?
#
loop_
_entity_poly.entity_id
_entity_poly.type
_entity_poly.pdbx_seq_one_letter_code
_entity_poly.pdbx_strand_id
1 'polypeptide(L)'
;MRRVATHRVYQVNTGDWLSFPVLELDEAGNVVRIYPLAEEISHTEWLPGMIFVSPFFIERKGSEPFSVFFHRLNQEVACLPVSSLFCRAYWLTSFNLSALEFTSESRIIAL
;
A
#
# COMPACT_ATOMS: atom_id res chain seq x y z
N MET A 1 -17.79 4.29 2.47
CA MET A 1 -16.70 3.50 3.11
C MET A 1 -16.48 2.24 2.30
N ARG A 2 -15.27 2.04 1.75
CA ARG A 2 -14.88 0.85 0.97
C ARG A 2 -13.97 -0.03 1.83
N ARG A 3 -14.12 -1.35 1.75
CA ARG A 3 -13.24 -2.32 2.43
C ARG A 3 -12.43 -3.11 1.43
N VAL A 4 -11.14 -3.21 1.66
CA VAL A 4 -10.21 -3.93 0.81
C VAL A 4 -9.34 -4.86 1.65
N ALA A 5 -9.24 -6.12 1.25
CA ALA A 5 -8.29 -7.09 1.78
C ALA A 5 -7.18 -7.36 0.75
N THR A 6 -5.97 -7.64 1.23
CA THR A 6 -4.83 -7.97 0.36
C THR A 6 -3.84 -8.91 1.08
N HIS A 7 -2.85 -9.45 0.36
CA HIS A 7 -1.86 -10.32 0.99
C HIS A 7 -0.91 -9.56 1.92
N ARG A 8 -0.49 -8.35 1.51
CA ARG A 8 0.50 -7.56 2.25
C ARG A 8 0.16 -6.08 2.23
N VAL A 9 0.36 -5.42 3.37
CA VAL A 9 0.43 -3.95 3.44
C VAL A 9 1.81 -3.53 3.91
N TYR A 10 2.37 -2.51 3.27
CA TYR A 10 3.50 -1.76 3.81
C TYR A 10 3.04 -0.39 4.28
N GLN A 11 3.22 -0.10 5.57
CA GLN A 11 2.96 1.21 6.14
C GLN A 11 4.22 2.05 6.02
N VAL A 12 4.24 3.00 5.08
CA VAL A 12 5.46 3.75 4.75
C VAL A 12 5.92 4.59 5.97
N ASN A 13 4.99 5.11 6.75
CA ASN A 13 5.27 5.94 7.93
C ASN A 13 5.89 5.18 9.11
N THR A 14 5.49 3.92 9.35
CA THR A 14 6.02 3.12 10.47
C THR A 14 7.09 2.13 10.04
N GLY A 15 7.17 1.81 8.74
CA GLY A 15 8.01 0.75 8.22
C GLY A 15 7.45 -0.66 8.45
N ASP A 16 6.20 -0.77 8.91
CA ASP A 16 5.60 -2.05 9.26
C ASP A 16 5.08 -2.82 8.05
N TRP A 17 5.29 -4.13 8.08
CA TRP A 17 4.71 -5.09 7.15
C TRP A 17 3.58 -5.86 7.81
N LEU A 18 2.36 -5.68 7.29
CA LEU A 18 1.19 -6.42 7.74
C LEU A 18 0.87 -7.54 6.75
N SER A 19 0.47 -8.70 7.28
CA SER A 19 0.05 -9.86 6.49
C SER A 19 -1.45 -10.04 6.58
N PHE A 20 -2.10 -10.23 5.43
CA PHE A 20 -3.55 -10.41 5.34
C PHE A 20 -4.39 -9.35 6.07
N PRO A 21 -4.12 -8.05 5.91
CA PRO A 21 -4.94 -7.01 6.53
C PRO A 21 -6.19 -6.69 5.70
N VAL A 22 -7.17 -6.09 6.38
CA VAL A 22 -8.28 -5.34 5.79
C VAL A 22 -8.03 -3.85 6.04
N LEU A 23 -8.18 -3.04 4.99
CA LEU A 23 -8.19 -1.59 5.06
C LEU A 23 -9.61 -1.06 4.88
N GLU A 24 -10.03 -0.13 5.73
CA GLU A 24 -11.24 0.66 5.54
C GLU A 24 -10.87 2.03 5.00
N LEU A 25 -11.43 2.36 3.84
CA LEU A 25 -11.17 3.60 3.11
C LEU A 25 -12.40 4.50 3.13
N ASP A 26 -12.19 5.80 3.31
CA ASP A 26 -13.22 6.81 3.07
C ASP A 26 -13.44 7.08 1.57
N GLU A 27 -14.35 7.98 1.24
CA GLU A 27 -14.67 8.31 -0.17
C GLU A 27 -13.51 9.01 -0.91
N ALA A 28 -12.52 9.54 -0.18
CA ALA A 28 -11.35 10.20 -0.73
C ALA A 28 -10.11 9.28 -0.79
N GLY A 29 -10.25 8.00 -0.45
CA GLY A 29 -9.18 7.01 -0.44
C GLY A 29 -8.27 7.06 0.80
N ASN A 30 -8.65 7.82 1.83
CA ASN A 30 -7.89 7.87 3.07
C ASN A 30 -8.15 6.63 3.91
N VAL A 31 -7.10 6.11 4.53
CA VAL A 31 -7.16 4.95 5.41
C VAL A 31 -7.73 5.37 6.75
N VAL A 32 -8.94 4.90 7.07
CA VAL A 32 -9.62 5.13 8.34
C VAL A 32 -9.20 4.09 9.37
N ARG A 33 -9.03 2.83 8.94
CA ARG A 33 -8.68 1.73 9.83
C ARG A 33 -7.93 0.62 9.08
N ILE A 34 -7.02 -0.06 9.80
CA ILE A 34 -6.39 -1.29 9.36
C ILE A 34 -6.56 -2.34 10.47
N TYR A 35 -6.94 -3.56 10.12
CA TYR A 35 -7.06 -4.68 11.06
C TYR A 35 -6.78 -6.02 10.37
N PRO A 36 -6.38 -7.08 11.09
CA PRO A 36 -6.15 -8.39 10.50
C PRO A 36 -7.47 -8.99 9.96
N LEU A 37 -7.41 -9.66 8.81
CA LEU A 37 -8.51 -10.47 8.31
C LEU A 37 -8.64 -11.73 9.16
N ALA A 38 -9.62 -11.75 10.05
CA ALA A 38 -9.89 -12.90 10.92
C ALA A 38 -10.90 -13.89 10.31
N GLU A 39 -11.87 -13.38 9.55
CA GLU A 39 -12.97 -14.14 8.94
C GLU A 39 -13.40 -13.49 7.62
N GLU A 40 -14.28 -14.16 6.87
CA GLU A 40 -14.87 -13.57 5.67
C GLU A 40 -15.85 -12.45 6.06
N ILE A 41 -15.54 -11.23 5.63
CA ILE A 41 -16.36 -10.04 5.91
C ILE A 41 -17.11 -9.67 4.64
N SER A 42 -18.44 -9.65 4.68
CA SER A 42 -19.27 -9.25 3.55
C SER A 42 -18.89 -7.85 3.02
N HIS A 43 -18.98 -7.67 1.71
CA HIS A 43 -18.63 -6.42 1.02
C HIS A 43 -17.16 -5.99 1.15
N THR A 44 -16.25 -6.96 1.31
CA THR A 44 -14.80 -6.72 1.26
C THR A 44 -14.24 -7.16 -0.09
N GLU A 45 -13.61 -6.25 -0.80
CA GLU A 45 -12.97 -6.55 -2.08
C GLU A 45 -11.58 -7.16 -1.85
N TRP A 46 -11.24 -8.22 -2.59
CA TRP A 46 -9.92 -8.83 -2.55
C TRP A 46 -9.02 -8.24 -3.64
N LEU A 47 -7.97 -7.52 -3.25
CA LEU A 47 -6.94 -7.04 -4.18
C LEU A 47 -5.68 -7.92 -4.11
N PRO A 48 -5.27 -8.56 -5.21
CA PRO A 48 -4.05 -9.37 -5.23
C PRO A 48 -2.79 -8.50 -5.09
N GLY A 49 -1.68 -9.10 -4.66
CA GLY A 49 -0.41 -8.37 -4.50
C GLY A 49 -0.30 -7.66 -3.15
N MET A 50 0.00 -6.36 -3.18
CA MET A 50 0.21 -5.58 -1.96
C MET A 50 -0.29 -4.15 -2.08
N ILE A 51 -0.54 -3.53 -0.92
CA ILE A 51 -0.94 -2.13 -0.80
C ILE A 51 0.11 -1.36 0.00
N PHE A 52 0.44 -0.16 -0.45
CA PHE A 52 1.21 0.82 0.30
C PHE A 52 0.26 1.79 1.00
N VAL A 53 0.53 2.07 2.27
CA VAL A 53 -0.17 3.11 3.03
C VAL A 53 0.80 4.26 3.23
N SER A 54 0.58 5.36 2.51
CA SER A 54 1.54 6.46 2.42
C SER A 54 0.89 7.81 2.75
N PRO A 55 1.59 8.71 3.47
CA PRO A 55 1.13 10.07 3.73
C PRO A 55 1.34 11.02 2.54
N PHE A 56 1.98 10.57 1.46
CA PHE A 56 2.22 11.31 0.22
C PHE A 56 1.91 10.45 -0.99
N PHE A 57 1.80 11.12 -2.14
CA PHE A 57 1.59 10.46 -3.42
C PHE A 57 2.78 9.58 -3.80
N ILE A 58 2.51 8.33 -4.16
CA ILE A 58 3.52 7.40 -4.63
C ILE A 58 3.24 6.97 -6.07
N GLU A 59 4.31 6.84 -6.84
CA GLU A 59 4.28 6.37 -8.22
C GLU A 59 5.56 5.61 -8.53
N ARG A 60 5.49 4.71 -9.52
CA ARG A 60 6.65 4.04 -10.10
C ARG A 60 7.22 4.93 -11.20
N LYS A 61 8.52 5.25 -11.12
CA LYS A 61 9.22 6.09 -12.10
C LYS A 61 9.84 5.23 -13.19
N GLY A 62 9.35 5.38 -14.42
CA GLY A 62 9.85 4.64 -15.58
C GLY A 62 9.83 3.13 -15.36
N SER A 63 10.94 2.46 -15.69
CA SER A 63 11.14 1.02 -15.45
C SER A 63 12.05 0.76 -14.27
N GLU A 64 12.01 1.60 -13.23
CA GLU A 64 12.82 1.40 -12.02
C GLU A 64 12.51 0.01 -11.39
N PRO A 65 13.54 -0.66 -10.82
CA PRO A 65 13.35 -1.88 -10.04
C PRO A 65 12.71 -1.58 -8.69
N PHE A 66 12.08 -2.58 -8.09
CA PHE A 66 11.37 -2.46 -6.81
C PHE A 66 12.28 -1.96 -5.69
N SER A 67 13.54 -2.42 -5.65
CA SER A 67 14.52 -1.99 -4.64
C SER A 67 14.79 -0.49 -4.68
N VAL A 68 14.91 0.10 -5.87
CA VAL A 68 15.14 1.55 -6.05
C VAL A 68 13.89 2.34 -5.68
N PHE A 69 12.72 1.87 -6.12
CA PHE A 69 11.43 2.45 -5.73
C PHE A 69 11.26 2.46 -4.20
N PHE A 70 11.50 1.31 -3.56
CA PHE A 70 11.34 1.14 -2.12
C PHE A 70 12.36 1.98 -1.33
N HIS A 71 13.59 2.09 -1.82
CA HIS A 71 14.60 2.98 -1.23
C HIS A 71 14.14 4.45 -1.25
N ARG A 72 13.62 4.91 -2.40
CA ARG A 72 13.12 6.29 -2.55
C ARG A 72 11.96 6.58 -1.60
N LEU A 73 11.00 5.66 -1.46
CA LEU A 73 9.89 5.83 -0.50
C LEU A 73 10.38 6.06 0.93
N ASN A 74 11.35 5.28 1.37
CA ASN A 74 11.89 5.38 2.74
C ASN A 74 12.71 6.67 2.94
N GLN A 75 13.37 7.18 1.90
CA GLN A 75 14.02 8.50 1.95
C GLN A 75 13.00 9.63 2.07
N GLU A 76 11.90 9.55 1.33
CA GLU A 76 10.87 10.59 1.31
C GLU A 76 10.14 10.69 2.65
N VAL A 77 9.86 9.55 3.31
CA VAL A 77 9.33 9.55 4.68
C VAL A 77 10.28 10.21 5.68
N ALA A 78 11.59 9.98 5.57
CA ALA A 78 12.56 10.56 6.51
C ALA A 78 12.60 12.09 6.46
N CYS A 79 12.12 12.70 5.38
CA CYS A 79 12.07 14.16 5.21
C CYS A 79 10.76 14.79 5.70
N LEU A 80 9.76 13.99 6.13
CA LEU A 80 8.46 14.51 6.51
C LEU A 80 8.38 14.89 7.99
N PRO A 81 7.73 16.02 8.33
CA PRO A 81 7.43 16.35 9.72
C PRO A 81 6.45 15.33 10.32
N VAL A 82 6.68 14.97 11.59
CA VAL A 82 5.98 13.90 12.35
C VAL A 82 4.50 14.22 12.66
N SER A 83 3.89 15.22 12.01
CA SER A 83 2.47 15.52 12.23
C SER A 83 1.60 14.36 11.75
N SER A 84 0.42 14.21 12.35
CA SER A 84 -0.58 13.21 11.98
C SER A 84 -1.02 13.41 10.53
N LEU A 85 -0.29 12.78 9.60
CA LEU A 85 -0.58 12.85 8.18
C LEU A 85 -1.61 11.79 7.86
N PHE A 86 -2.75 12.23 7.32
CA PHE A 86 -3.72 11.34 6.70
C PHE A 86 -3.00 10.49 5.65
N CYS A 87 -3.11 9.18 5.78
CA CYS A 87 -2.48 8.25 4.84
C CYS A 87 -3.50 7.78 3.81
N ARG A 88 -3.04 7.62 2.57
CA ARG A 88 -3.81 7.05 1.47
C ARG A 88 -3.31 5.67 1.12
N ALA A 89 -4.20 4.86 0.57
CA ALA A 89 -3.88 3.52 0.11
C ALA A 89 -3.54 3.52 -1.39
N TYR A 90 -2.47 2.82 -1.74
CA TYR A 90 -1.99 2.68 -3.10
C TYR A 90 -1.77 1.21 -3.42
N TRP A 91 -2.52 0.68 -4.37
CA TRP A 91 -2.43 -0.72 -4.78
C TRP A 91 -1.31 -0.92 -5.80
N LEU A 92 -0.40 -1.85 -5.48
CA LEU A 92 0.59 -2.34 -6.43
C LEU A 92 0.05 -3.58 -7.15
N THR A 93 -0.33 -3.37 -8.41
CA THR A 93 -0.82 -4.42 -9.31
C THR A 93 0.34 -5.25 -9.89
N SER A 94 0.05 -6.49 -10.28
CA SER A 94 0.95 -7.35 -11.05
C SER A 94 2.37 -7.48 -10.46
N PHE A 95 2.50 -7.58 -9.13
CA PHE A 95 3.79 -7.72 -8.45
C PHE A 95 4.21 -9.19 -8.32
N ASN A 96 5.49 -9.47 -8.57
CA ASN A 96 6.04 -10.81 -8.34
C ASN A 96 6.44 -10.96 -6.87
N LEU A 97 5.53 -11.52 -6.07
CA LEU A 97 5.74 -11.76 -4.63
C LEU A 97 6.91 -12.72 -4.35
N SER A 98 7.16 -13.70 -5.23
CA SER A 98 8.25 -14.68 -5.05
C SER A 98 9.63 -14.06 -5.27
N ALA A 99 9.76 -13.19 -6.26
CA ALA A 99 11.01 -12.49 -6.57
C ALA A 99 11.18 -11.17 -5.80
N LEU A 100 10.12 -10.70 -5.13
CA LEU A 100 10.03 -9.36 -4.55
C LEU A 100 10.37 -8.25 -5.56
N GLU A 101 9.81 -8.36 -6.76
CA GLU A 101 10.15 -7.48 -7.89
C GLU A 101 8.92 -7.09 -8.72
N PHE A 102 8.99 -5.92 -9.34
CA PHE A 102 8.01 -5.49 -10.32
C PHE A 102 8.05 -6.38 -11.57
N THR A 103 6.89 -6.57 -12.18
CA THR A 103 6.78 -7.03 -13.57
C THR A 103 6.76 -5.83 -14.53
N SER A 104 6.77 -6.10 -15.84
CA SER A 104 6.56 -5.06 -16.86
C SER A 104 5.20 -4.38 -16.71
N GLU A 105 4.20 -5.12 -16.22
CA GLU A 105 2.82 -4.65 -16.06
C GLU A 105 2.53 -4.07 -14.67
N SER A 106 3.52 -3.99 -13.78
CA SER A 106 3.30 -3.45 -12.44
C SER A 106 2.95 -1.97 -12.49
N ARG A 107 1.79 -1.63 -11.93
CA ARG A 107 1.28 -0.27 -11.77
C ARG A 107 0.92 0.01 -10.33
N ILE A 108 1.11 1.26 -9.92
CA ILE A 108 0.65 1.78 -8.64
C ILE A 108 -0.61 2.59 -8.88
N ILE A 109 -1.69 2.24 -8.19
CA ILE A 109 -3.02 2.83 -8.37
C ILE A 109 -3.51 3.36 -7.02
N ALA A 110 -3.92 4.62 -6.94
CA ALA A 110 -4.59 5.16 -5.75
C ALA A 110 -5.98 4.52 -5.60
N LEU A 111 -6.32 4.08 -4.39
CA LEU A 111 -7.56 3.36 -4.08
C LEU A 111 -8.71 4.25 -3.60
#